data_AF-A0A8U0RWP7-F1
#
_entry.id   AF-A0A8U0RWP7-F1
#
_cell.length_a   1.000
_cell.length_b   1.000
_cell.length_c   1.000
_cell.angle_alpha   90.00
_cell.angle_beta   90.00
_cell.angle_gamma   90.00
#
_symmetry.space_group_name_H-M   'P 1'
#
loop_
_entity.id
_entity.type
_entity.pdbx_description
1 polymer ?
#
loop_
_entity_poly.entity_id
_entity_poly.type
_entity_poly.pdbx_seq_one_letter_code
_entity_poly.pdbx_strand_id
1 'polypeptide(L)'
;MSCVLNRVVPLGLVLLVCGAQGVFLPNITQLEKLLSKYQQDKPHSRVRRAIPSSDREEILMLHNKLRGQVYPPASNMEYMTWDEELERSAAAWAHECIWEHGPTGLLVSIGQNLAVHWGRYRSPGFHVQSWYDEVKDYTYPYPHECNPWCPERCSGPMCTHYTQIVWAATNKIGCAVNTCQRMNVWGDVWENAVYLVCNYSPKGNWIGEAPYRTGQPCSECPPSYGGGCKNNLCYREETLTSSPKPETDEMNEVEVAPVPVPEDKHVWDQPRVVRPTKPKKAPAVSYMTQVVRCDTKMKDKCKGSTCNRYQCPAGCLSNQAKVFGTLFFESSSSICRAAIHYGILDASGGLVDVTRNGKVPFFVRSARNGVESLSKYKPSSSFVVSKVKASRGVQNKSPRAT
;
A
#
# COMPACT_ATOMS: atom_id res chain seq x y z
N MET A 1 62.28 7.43 44.50
CA MET A 1 63.68 7.29 44.07
C MET A 1 63.85 5.80 43.73
N SER A 2 64.13 5.35 42.51
CA SER A 2 64.46 6.00 41.21
C SER A 2 63.93 5.06 40.09
N CYS A 3 63.42 5.51 38.92
CA CYS A 3 64.14 5.94 37.71
C CYS A 3 65.20 4.89 37.25
N VAL A 4 65.31 4.45 35.98
CA VAL A 4 65.10 5.14 34.68
C VAL A 4 64.52 4.22 33.56
N LEU A 5 63.93 4.85 32.55
CA LEU A 5 63.34 4.38 31.28
C LEU A 5 64.23 3.45 30.41
N ASN A 6 63.59 2.70 29.48
CA ASN A 6 63.75 3.05 28.06
C ASN A 6 62.49 2.80 27.19
N ARG A 7 62.37 3.49 26.06
CA ARG A 7 61.14 3.66 25.24
C ARG A 7 61.01 2.65 24.09
N VAL A 8 59.77 2.23 23.76
CA VAL A 8 59.23 2.19 22.39
C VAL A 8 57.69 2.36 22.45
N VAL A 9 57.09 3.08 21.49
CA VAL A 9 55.63 3.13 21.25
C VAL A 9 55.35 2.55 19.86
N PRO A 10 54.31 1.72 19.68
CA PRO A 10 53.44 1.89 18.52
C PRO A 10 51.94 1.80 18.83
N LEU A 11 51.13 2.23 17.85
CA LEU A 11 49.67 2.32 17.90
C LEU A 11 48.99 0.93 18.02
N GLY A 12 47.79 0.93 18.60
CA GLY A 12 46.91 -0.25 18.66
C GLY A 12 45.46 0.10 19.01
N LEU A 13 44.75 0.78 18.11
CA LEU A 13 43.31 1.08 18.26
C LEU A 13 42.54 0.60 17.02
N VAL A 14 41.99 -0.61 17.08
CA VAL A 14 40.97 -1.09 16.12
C VAL A 14 39.90 -1.87 16.89
N LEU A 15 38.66 -1.46 16.73
CA LEU A 15 37.47 -2.11 17.29
C LEU A 15 37.06 -3.32 16.45
N LEU A 16 36.65 -4.39 17.12
CA LEU A 16 35.87 -5.48 16.52
C LEU A 16 34.59 -5.72 17.34
N VAL A 17 33.59 -4.87 17.12
CA VAL A 17 32.20 -5.20 17.47
C VAL A 17 31.57 -5.74 16.19
N CYS A 18 31.38 -7.06 16.14
CA CYS A 18 30.82 -7.71 14.97
C CYS A 18 29.36 -7.27 14.75
N GLY A 19 29.06 -6.79 13.54
CA GLY A 19 27.77 -6.19 13.21
C GLY A 19 26.68 -7.25 13.02
N ALA A 20 25.79 -7.38 14.00
CA ALA A 20 24.47 -7.98 13.77
C ALA A 20 23.56 -6.96 13.07
N GLN A 21 23.55 -6.96 11.73
CA GLN A 21 22.54 -6.25 10.95
C GLN A 21 21.19 -6.99 11.10
N GLY A 22 20.46 -6.65 12.16
CA GLY A 22 19.09 -7.11 12.36
C GLY A 22 18.20 -6.54 11.28
N VAL A 23 17.77 -7.40 10.34
CA VAL A 23 16.69 -7.09 9.40
C VAL A 23 15.46 -6.67 10.21
N PHE A 24 14.97 -5.45 9.98
CA PHE A 24 13.84 -4.89 10.72
C PHE A 24 12.53 -5.48 10.18
N LEU A 25 12.34 -6.79 10.39
CA LEU A 25 11.07 -7.45 10.12
C LEU A 25 9.98 -6.76 10.94
N PRO A 26 8.89 -6.26 10.32
CA PRO A 26 7.77 -5.74 11.08
C PRO A 26 7.23 -6.88 11.96
N ASN A 27 7.02 -6.59 13.24
CA ASN A 27 6.56 -7.58 14.21
C ASN A 27 5.24 -8.19 13.70
N ILE A 28 5.21 -9.51 13.50
CA ILE A 28 4.10 -10.25 12.89
C ILE A 28 2.77 -9.91 13.59
N THR A 29 2.78 -9.83 14.92
CA THR A 29 1.64 -9.45 15.76
C THR A 29 1.06 -8.06 15.46
N GLN A 30 1.86 -7.13 14.92
CA GLN A 30 1.40 -5.81 14.50
C GLN A 30 0.70 -5.87 13.14
N LEU A 31 1.15 -6.70 12.21
CA LEU A 31 0.50 -6.87 10.91
C LEU A 31 -0.83 -7.61 11.07
N GLU A 32 -0.86 -8.71 11.83
CA GLU A 32 -2.10 -9.43 12.21
C GLU A 32 -3.11 -8.46 12.85
N LYS A 33 -2.66 -7.60 13.78
CA LYS A 33 -3.53 -6.58 14.39
C LYS A 33 -4.02 -5.51 13.40
N LEU A 34 -3.25 -5.18 12.35
CA LEU A 34 -3.68 -4.26 11.29
C LEU A 34 -4.65 -4.91 10.29
N LEU A 35 -4.57 -6.24 10.13
CA LEU A 35 -5.41 -7.03 9.22
C LEU A 35 -6.70 -7.56 9.89
N SER A 36 -6.69 -7.81 11.19
CA SER A 36 -7.84 -8.30 11.97
C SER A 36 -9.11 -7.46 11.81
N LYS A 37 -8.98 -6.14 11.58
CA LYS A 37 -10.11 -5.24 11.27
C LYS A 37 -10.88 -5.59 9.96
N TYR A 38 -10.34 -6.50 9.14
CA TYR A 38 -10.97 -7.03 7.92
C TYR A 38 -11.50 -8.47 8.11
N GLN A 39 -11.29 -9.10 9.27
CA GLN A 39 -11.99 -10.32 9.64
C GLN A 39 -13.48 -10.00 9.91
N GLN A 40 -14.38 -10.90 9.56
CA GLN A 40 -15.83 -10.71 9.74
C GLN A 40 -16.34 -11.54 10.91
N ASP A 41 -16.90 -10.89 11.93
CA ASP A 41 -17.47 -11.56 13.13
C ASP A 41 -18.82 -12.27 12.88
N LYS A 42 -19.23 -12.49 11.63
CA LYS A 42 -20.57 -13.01 11.30
C LYS A 42 -20.53 -14.30 10.48
N PRO A 43 -21.01 -15.43 11.02
CA PRO A 43 -21.16 -16.65 10.24
C PRO A 43 -22.34 -16.51 9.25
N HIS A 44 -22.21 -17.15 8.10
CA HIS A 44 -23.27 -17.33 7.08
C HIS A 44 -23.87 -16.08 6.43
N SER A 45 -23.03 -15.15 5.98
CA SER A 45 -23.34 -14.38 4.76
C SER A 45 -22.73 -15.09 3.55
N ARG A 46 -23.48 -15.26 2.45
CA ARG A 46 -22.91 -15.72 1.15
C ARG A 46 -22.10 -14.58 0.52
N VAL A 47 -20.93 -14.29 1.09
CA VAL A 47 -19.98 -13.31 0.55
C VAL A 47 -19.39 -13.89 -0.73
N ARG A 48 -19.66 -13.23 -1.87
CA ARG A 48 -19.01 -13.55 -3.13
C ARG A 48 -17.50 -13.32 -2.97
N ARG A 49 -16.66 -14.33 -3.25
CA ARG A 49 -15.19 -14.21 -3.13
C ARG A 49 -14.69 -12.99 -3.91
N ALA A 50 -13.68 -12.31 -3.36
CA ALA A 50 -13.12 -11.10 -3.96
C ALA A 50 -12.30 -11.39 -5.24
N ILE A 51 -11.95 -12.65 -5.44
CA ILE A 51 -11.36 -13.19 -6.66
C ILE A 51 -11.80 -14.66 -6.83
N PRO A 52 -12.05 -15.16 -8.07
CA PRO A 52 -12.28 -16.58 -8.32
C PRO A 52 -11.07 -17.45 -7.95
N SER A 53 -11.30 -18.74 -7.64
CA SER A 53 -10.22 -19.68 -7.33
C SER A 53 -9.22 -19.84 -8.49
N SER A 54 -9.73 -19.90 -9.73
CA SER A 54 -8.94 -19.94 -10.97
C SER A 54 -7.97 -18.77 -11.09
N ASP A 55 -8.46 -17.58 -10.75
CA ASP A 55 -7.74 -16.32 -10.90
C ASP A 55 -6.71 -16.15 -9.78
N ARG A 56 -7.04 -16.58 -8.56
CA ARG A 56 -6.09 -16.73 -7.44
C ARG A 56 -4.94 -17.67 -7.83
N GLU A 57 -5.25 -18.81 -8.44
CA GLU A 57 -4.25 -19.79 -8.88
C GLU A 57 -3.40 -19.25 -10.05
N GLU A 58 -4.02 -18.62 -11.05
CA GLU A 58 -3.32 -17.95 -12.18
C GLU A 58 -2.30 -16.93 -11.65
N ILE A 59 -2.73 -16.03 -10.74
CA ILE A 59 -1.87 -15.03 -10.12
C ILE A 59 -0.70 -15.70 -9.38
N LEU A 60 -0.98 -16.66 -8.49
CA LEU A 60 0.03 -17.27 -7.63
C LEU A 60 1.05 -18.11 -8.42
N MET A 61 0.56 -18.86 -9.40
CA MET A 61 1.40 -19.64 -10.31
C MET A 61 2.29 -18.71 -11.15
N LEU A 62 1.74 -17.64 -11.71
CA LEU A 62 2.48 -16.71 -12.54
C LEU A 62 3.54 -15.94 -11.73
N HIS A 63 3.22 -15.48 -10.52
CA HIS A 63 4.21 -14.86 -9.63
C HIS A 63 5.40 -15.80 -9.36
N ASN A 64 5.13 -17.04 -8.95
CA ASN A 64 6.20 -18.00 -8.68
C ASN A 64 7.00 -18.37 -9.94
N LYS A 65 6.33 -18.56 -11.09
CA LYS A 65 7.01 -18.82 -12.37
C LYS A 65 7.97 -17.69 -12.72
N LEU A 66 7.53 -16.44 -12.64
CA LEU A 66 8.33 -15.25 -12.96
C LEU A 66 9.50 -15.07 -11.98
N ARG A 67 9.26 -15.25 -10.68
CA ARG A 67 10.30 -15.23 -9.63
C ARG A 67 11.41 -16.26 -9.85
N GLY A 68 11.06 -17.46 -10.32
CA GLY A 68 12.02 -18.51 -10.66
C GLY A 68 12.75 -18.32 -11.99
N GLN A 69 12.41 -17.29 -12.76
CA GLN A 69 12.94 -17.03 -14.12
C GLN A 69 13.67 -15.67 -14.23
N VAL A 70 13.98 -15.03 -13.11
CA VAL A 70 14.67 -13.73 -13.10
C VAL A 70 16.10 -13.82 -13.62
N TYR A 71 16.56 -12.73 -14.24
CA TYR A 71 17.96 -12.50 -14.61
C TYR A 71 18.42 -11.14 -14.07
N PRO A 72 19.60 -11.04 -13.40
CA PRO A 72 20.49 -12.15 -13.00
C PRO A 72 19.80 -13.18 -12.07
N PRO A 73 20.26 -14.44 -12.01
CA PRO A 73 19.64 -15.45 -11.16
C PRO A 73 19.71 -15.11 -9.67
N ALA A 74 18.66 -15.45 -8.93
CA ALA A 74 18.51 -15.10 -7.52
C ALA A 74 18.88 -16.25 -6.57
N SER A 75 19.79 -16.01 -5.62
CA SER A 75 20.23 -17.02 -4.64
C SER A 75 19.24 -17.26 -3.49
N ASN A 76 18.39 -16.28 -3.19
CA ASN A 76 17.56 -16.25 -1.98
C ASN A 76 16.05 -16.05 -2.24
N MET A 77 15.56 -16.33 -3.46
CA MET A 77 14.17 -16.06 -3.85
C MET A 77 13.18 -16.99 -3.13
N GLU A 78 12.35 -16.45 -2.23
CA GLU A 78 11.39 -17.26 -1.47
C GLU A 78 10.19 -17.69 -2.33
N TYR A 79 9.69 -18.91 -2.11
CA TYR A 79 8.42 -19.37 -2.69
C TYR A 79 7.25 -18.58 -2.10
N MET A 80 6.42 -18.01 -2.98
CA MET A 80 5.27 -17.20 -2.61
C MET A 80 4.03 -18.07 -2.42
N THR A 81 3.27 -17.81 -1.35
CA THR A 81 2.01 -18.49 -1.02
C THR A 81 0.86 -17.48 -0.92
N TRP A 82 -0.37 -17.95 -1.09
CA TRP A 82 -1.55 -17.08 -0.91
C TRP A 82 -1.79 -16.77 0.57
N ASP A 83 -2.34 -15.59 0.82
CA ASP A 83 -2.72 -15.10 2.14
C ASP A 83 -4.11 -14.45 2.08
N GLU A 84 -5.06 -15.03 2.82
CA GLU A 84 -6.45 -14.58 2.79
C GLU A 84 -6.68 -13.26 3.54
N GLU A 85 -5.79 -12.85 4.44
CA GLU A 85 -5.88 -11.55 5.11
C GLU A 85 -5.39 -10.42 4.21
N LEU A 86 -4.34 -10.70 3.42
CA LEU A 86 -3.94 -9.83 2.31
C LEU A 86 -5.05 -9.76 1.25
N GLU A 87 -5.74 -10.86 0.91
CA GLU A 87 -6.91 -10.84 0.02
C GLU A 87 -8.05 -9.98 0.60
N ARG A 88 -8.47 -10.22 1.86
CA ARG A 88 -9.56 -9.46 2.51
C ARG A 88 -9.24 -7.95 2.57
N SER A 89 -8.00 -7.58 2.85
CA SER A 89 -7.57 -6.18 2.85
C SER A 89 -7.47 -5.58 1.44
N ALA A 90 -7.06 -6.35 0.44
CA ALA A 90 -7.06 -5.95 -0.97
C ALA A 90 -8.48 -5.73 -1.48
N ALA A 91 -9.43 -6.60 -1.12
CA ALA A 91 -10.85 -6.52 -1.47
C ALA A 91 -11.49 -5.25 -0.89
N ALA A 92 -11.21 -4.95 0.37
CA ALA A 92 -11.67 -3.72 1.01
C ALA A 92 -11.12 -2.46 0.32
N TRP A 93 -9.88 -2.48 -0.19
CA TRP A 93 -9.32 -1.35 -0.95
C TRP A 93 -9.89 -1.27 -2.38
N ALA A 94 -10.03 -2.39 -3.07
CA ALA A 94 -10.60 -2.46 -4.41
C ALA A 94 -12.04 -1.93 -4.45
N HIS A 95 -12.81 -2.14 -3.37
CA HIS A 95 -14.17 -1.64 -3.20
C HIS A 95 -14.27 -0.11 -3.14
N GLU A 96 -13.22 0.60 -2.70
CA GLU A 96 -13.22 2.07 -2.63
C GLU A 96 -13.18 2.73 -4.02
N CYS A 97 -12.73 2.02 -5.06
CA CYS A 97 -12.64 2.53 -6.43
C CYS A 97 -11.82 3.83 -6.56
N ILE A 98 -10.70 3.91 -5.84
CA ILE A 98 -9.74 5.01 -5.86
C ILE A 98 -8.46 4.52 -6.55
N TRP A 99 -8.01 5.21 -7.61
CA TRP A 99 -6.74 4.90 -8.29
C TRP A 99 -5.54 5.47 -7.52
N GLU A 100 -5.34 5.00 -6.29
CA GLU A 100 -4.26 5.37 -5.39
C GLU A 100 -3.86 4.16 -4.54
N HIS A 101 -2.65 4.16 -3.97
CA HIS A 101 -2.26 3.13 -3.00
C HIS A 101 -2.94 3.32 -1.65
N GLY A 102 -3.34 2.23 -1.00
CA GLY A 102 -3.89 2.32 0.34
C GLY A 102 -4.42 1.01 0.96
N PRO A 103 -4.99 1.12 2.18
CA PRO A 103 -5.02 2.33 3.00
C PRO A 103 -3.65 2.63 3.62
N THR A 104 -3.30 3.90 3.76
CA THR A 104 -1.96 4.38 4.17
C THR A 104 -1.41 3.73 5.43
N GLY A 105 -2.27 3.42 6.42
CA GLY A 105 -1.88 2.77 7.67
C GLY A 105 -1.47 1.30 7.54
N LEU A 106 -1.73 0.65 6.40
CA LEU A 106 -1.31 -0.73 6.10
C LEU A 106 -0.04 -0.76 5.24
N LEU A 107 0.11 0.21 4.32
CA LEU A 107 1.26 0.34 3.39
C LEU A 107 2.64 0.50 4.08
N VAL A 108 2.67 0.77 5.39
CA VAL A 108 3.89 0.78 6.20
C VAL A 108 4.44 -0.63 6.48
N SER A 109 3.58 -1.65 6.37
CA SER A 109 3.91 -3.05 6.67
C SER A 109 3.76 -3.98 5.46
N ILE A 110 2.96 -3.60 4.45
CA ILE A 110 2.75 -4.38 3.22
C ILE A 110 3.28 -3.66 1.97
N GLY A 111 3.59 -4.44 0.95
CA GLY A 111 3.68 -3.99 -0.44
C GLY A 111 2.29 -3.96 -1.09
N GLN A 112 2.15 -3.22 -2.19
CA GLN A 112 0.91 -3.21 -2.98
C GLN A 112 1.19 -2.88 -4.44
N ASN A 113 0.71 -3.72 -5.36
CA ASN A 113 0.65 -3.42 -6.79
C ASN A 113 -0.80 -3.18 -7.22
N LEU A 114 -0.99 -2.25 -8.16
CA LEU A 114 -2.29 -1.82 -8.66
C LEU A 114 -2.34 -1.94 -10.18
N ALA A 115 -3.46 -2.41 -10.71
CA ALA A 115 -3.70 -2.42 -12.15
C ALA A 115 -5.17 -2.07 -12.43
N VAL A 116 -5.40 -1.35 -13.53
CA VAL A 116 -6.75 -0.98 -13.96
C VAL A 116 -6.86 -1.11 -15.47
N HIS A 117 -7.99 -1.63 -15.94
CA HIS A 117 -8.37 -1.61 -17.35
C HIS A 117 -9.85 -1.31 -17.52
N TRP A 118 -10.26 -1.07 -18.77
CA TRP A 118 -11.65 -0.87 -19.15
C TRP A 118 -11.90 -1.46 -20.54
N GLY A 119 -13.16 -1.69 -20.89
CA GLY A 119 -13.54 -2.28 -22.17
C GLY A 119 -13.41 -3.81 -22.20
N ARG A 120 -12.49 -4.35 -23.03
CA ARG A 120 -12.35 -5.80 -23.22
C ARG A 120 -11.78 -6.47 -21.96
N TYR A 121 -12.34 -7.62 -21.60
CA TYR A 121 -11.85 -8.47 -20.51
C TYR A 121 -10.35 -8.78 -20.63
N ARG A 122 -9.64 -8.70 -19.51
CA ARG A 122 -8.27 -9.17 -19.31
C ARG A 122 -8.26 -10.04 -18.05
N SER A 123 -7.62 -11.21 -18.11
CA SER A 123 -7.42 -12.01 -16.89
C SER A 123 -6.48 -11.28 -15.92
N PRO A 124 -6.52 -11.56 -14.62
CA PRO A 124 -5.55 -11.00 -13.68
C PRO A 124 -4.09 -11.35 -14.06
N GLY A 125 -3.84 -12.51 -14.66
CA GLY A 125 -2.53 -12.87 -15.22
C GLY A 125 -1.98 -11.88 -16.25
N PHE A 126 -2.84 -11.26 -17.08
CA PHE A 126 -2.43 -10.18 -18.00
C PHE A 126 -1.83 -8.98 -17.25
N HIS A 127 -2.38 -8.61 -16.10
CA HIS A 127 -1.87 -7.51 -15.29
C HIS A 127 -0.57 -7.87 -14.57
N VAL A 128 -0.47 -9.09 -14.04
CA VAL A 128 0.77 -9.59 -13.44
C VAL A 128 1.90 -9.63 -14.46
N GLN A 129 1.63 -10.06 -15.70
CA GLN A 129 2.61 -9.97 -16.78
C GLN A 129 2.96 -8.52 -17.11
N SER A 130 1.98 -7.62 -17.24
CA SER A 130 2.23 -6.20 -17.51
C SER A 130 3.05 -5.49 -16.41
N TRP A 131 2.92 -5.91 -15.15
CA TRP A 131 3.77 -5.44 -14.04
C TRP A 131 5.19 -6.01 -14.16
N TYR A 132 5.34 -7.28 -14.56
CA TYR A 132 6.65 -7.89 -14.76
C TYR A 132 7.40 -7.32 -15.98
N ASP A 133 6.68 -6.97 -17.04
CA ASP A 133 7.24 -6.43 -18.28
C ASP A 133 7.97 -5.08 -18.09
N GLU A 134 7.83 -4.42 -16.93
CA GLU A 134 8.70 -3.31 -16.51
C GLU A 134 10.18 -3.72 -16.39
N VAL A 135 10.49 -5.03 -16.33
CA VAL A 135 11.87 -5.57 -16.37
C VAL A 135 12.68 -5.06 -17.57
N LYS A 136 12.03 -4.76 -18.70
CA LYS A 136 12.68 -4.20 -19.90
C LYS A 136 13.29 -2.81 -19.67
N ASP A 137 12.76 -2.09 -18.68
CA ASP A 137 13.10 -0.72 -18.30
C ASP A 137 13.90 -0.68 -16.99
N TYR A 138 14.10 -1.82 -16.35
CA TYR A 138 14.80 -1.96 -15.08
C TYR A 138 16.24 -2.46 -15.29
N THR A 139 17.21 -1.86 -14.60
CA THR A 139 18.58 -2.38 -14.55
C THR A 139 18.89 -2.84 -13.13
N TYR A 140 19.22 -4.12 -12.97
CA TYR A 140 19.56 -4.68 -11.67
C TYR A 140 20.82 -4.01 -11.07
N PRO A 141 20.78 -3.50 -9.82
CA PRO A 141 21.93 -2.90 -9.14
C PRO A 141 22.80 -4.00 -8.52
N TYR A 142 24.04 -4.14 -8.97
CA TYR A 142 24.95 -5.14 -8.43
C TYR A 142 25.53 -4.72 -7.06
N PRO A 143 25.95 -5.68 -6.20
CA PRO A 143 26.42 -5.36 -4.85
C PRO A 143 27.55 -4.32 -4.76
N HIS A 144 28.43 -4.26 -5.77
CA HIS A 144 29.52 -3.27 -5.83
C HIS A 144 29.04 -1.83 -6.08
N GLU A 145 27.79 -1.65 -6.50
CA GLU A 145 27.15 -0.36 -6.77
C GLU A 145 26.35 0.14 -5.55
N CYS A 146 26.11 -0.73 -4.56
CA CYS A 146 25.33 -0.45 -3.37
C CYS A 146 26.22 0.04 -2.22
N ASN A 147 26.43 1.36 -2.11
CA ASN A 147 27.25 1.93 -1.03
C ASN A 147 26.81 3.36 -0.62
N PRO A 148 26.18 3.56 0.55
CA PRO A 148 25.60 2.55 1.45
C PRO A 148 24.23 2.04 0.98
N TRP A 149 23.72 2.56 -0.14
CA TRP A 149 22.43 2.26 -0.74
C TRP A 149 22.61 1.87 -2.21
N CYS A 150 21.80 0.93 -2.71
CA CYS A 150 21.72 0.63 -4.13
C CYS A 150 21.10 1.79 -4.94
N PRO A 151 21.58 2.06 -6.17
CA PRO A 151 20.99 3.08 -7.03
C PRO A 151 19.62 2.62 -7.58
N GLU A 152 18.65 3.53 -7.60
CA GLU A 152 17.40 3.33 -8.35
C GLU A 152 17.68 3.45 -9.86
N ARG A 153 17.45 2.37 -10.62
CA ARG A 153 17.68 2.32 -12.06
C ARG A 153 16.43 1.87 -12.81
N CYS A 154 15.66 2.86 -13.23
CA CYS A 154 14.50 2.69 -14.11
C CYS A 154 14.61 3.69 -15.27
N SER A 155 14.63 3.21 -16.51
CA SER A 155 14.58 4.06 -17.72
C SER A 155 13.15 4.37 -18.17
N GLY A 156 12.19 3.55 -17.73
CA GLY A 156 10.78 3.67 -18.05
C GLY A 156 9.99 4.54 -17.08
N PRO A 157 8.67 4.66 -17.27
CA PRO A 157 7.79 5.44 -16.39
C PRO A 157 7.56 4.78 -15.02
N MET A 158 7.79 3.47 -14.91
CA MET A 158 7.60 2.69 -13.69
C MET A 158 8.42 1.39 -13.76
N CYS A 159 9.04 1.02 -12.64
CA CYS A 159 9.69 -0.28 -12.44
C CYS A 159 9.36 -0.91 -11.08
N THR A 160 8.49 -0.29 -10.28
CA THR A 160 8.21 -0.71 -8.91
C THR A 160 7.24 -1.88 -8.83
N HIS A 161 6.43 -2.13 -9.86
CA HIS A 161 5.56 -3.30 -9.85
C HIS A 161 6.36 -4.56 -10.12
N TYR A 162 7.30 -4.52 -11.08
CA TYR A 162 8.25 -5.60 -11.33
C TYR A 162 9.06 -5.92 -10.07
N THR A 163 9.72 -4.93 -9.46
CA THR A 163 10.59 -5.18 -8.30
C THR A 163 9.83 -5.75 -7.10
N GLN A 164 8.54 -5.42 -6.93
CA GLN A 164 7.69 -6.06 -5.91
C GLN A 164 7.35 -7.53 -6.25
N ILE A 165 7.10 -7.87 -7.52
CA ILE A 165 6.89 -9.29 -7.93
C ILE A 165 8.14 -10.12 -7.61
N VAL A 166 9.33 -9.60 -7.94
CA VAL A 166 10.61 -10.29 -7.77
C VAL A 166 11.30 -10.03 -6.43
N TRP A 167 10.59 -9.47 -5.44
CA TRP A 167 11.19 -9.19 -4.14
C TRP A 167 11.42 -10.49 -3.35
N ALA A 168 12.67 -10.91 -3.18
CA ALA A 168 13.06 -12.22 -2.63
C ALA A 168 12.33 -12.56 -1.33
N ALA A 169 12.39 -11.64 -0.35
CA ALA A 169 11.80 -11.84 0.98
C ALA A 169 10.26 -11.74 1.02
N THR A 170 9.58 -11.39 -0.08
CA THR A 170 8.10 -11.36 -0.14
C THR A 170 7.58 -12.76 -0.45
N ASN A 171 6.97 -13.41 0.55
CA ASN A 171 6.53 -14.81 0.45
C ASN A 171 5.01 -15.00 0.65
N LYS A 172 4.25 -13.91 0.86
CA LYS A 172 2.79 -13.87 0.94
C LYS A 172 2.20 -12.87 -0.05
N ILE A 173 1.13 -13.27 -0.72
CA ILE A 173 0.32 -12.40 -1.60
C ILE A 173 -1.16 -12.66 -1.38
N GLY A 174 -1.99 -11.61 -1.46
CA GLY A 174 -3.43 -11.75 -1.60
C GLY A 174 -3.98 -10.62 -2.45
N CYS A 175 -4.85 -10.95 -3.41
CA CYS A 175 -5.36 -10.01 -4.40
C CYS A 175 -6.89 -10.04 -4.51
N ALA A 176 -7.46 -8.94 -4.98
CA ALA A 176 -8.88 -8.80 -5.24
C ALA A 176 -9.14 -8.01 -6.53
N VAL A 177 -10.24 -8.35 -7.20
CA VAL A 177 -10.72 -7.66 -8.41
C VAL A 177 -12.08 -7.02 -8.10
N ASN A 178 -12.24 -5.75 -8.45
CA ASN A 178 -13.54 -5.06 -8.38
C ASN A 178 -13.86 -4.33 -9.68
N THR A 179 -15.13 -4.32 -10.08
CA THR A 179 -15.60 -3.53 -11.23
C THR A 179 -16.20 -2.22 -10.75
N CYS A 180 -15.44 -1.16 -10.90
CA CYS A 180 -15.78 0.19 -10.52
C CYS A 180 -16.62 0.88 -11.60
N GLN A 181 -17.91 1.10 -11.31
CA GLN A 181 -18.86 1.75 -12.24
C GLN A 181 -18.34 3.09 -12.76
N ARG A 182 -17.67 3.88 -11.90
CA ARG A 182 -16.98 5.12 -12.24
C ARG A 182 -15.71 5.23 -11.40
N MET A 183 -14.56 5.35 -12.04
CA MET A 183 -13.26 5.46 -11.38
C MET A 183 -12.46 6.60 -12.02
N ASN A 184 -11.86 7.48 -11.21
CA ASN A 184 -10.95 8.50 -11.73
C ASN A 184 -9.56 7.87 -11.87
N VAL A 185 -9.08 7.75 -13.11
CA VAL A 185 -7.78 7.17 -13.47
C VAL A 185 -7.00 8.24 -14.23
N TRP A 186 -5.89 8.71 -13.63
CA TRP A 186 -5.01 9.78 -14.16
C TRP A 186 -5.68 11.11 -14.53
N GLY A 187 -6.89 11.38 -14.05
CA GLY A 187 -7.65 12.61 -14.31
C GLY A 187 -8.93 12.38 -15.12
N ASP A 188 -9.02 11.26 -15.82
CA ASP A 188 -10.19 10.86 -16.62
C ASP A 188 -11.10 9.92 -15.83
N VAL A 189 -12.42 10.04 -16.02
CA VAL A 189 -13.37 9.12 -15.39
C VAL A 189 -13.65 7.95 -16.33
N TRP A 190 -13.12 6.79 -15.98
CA TRP A 190 -13.37 5.53 -16.66
C TRP A 190 -14.66 4.90 -16.13
N GLU A 191 -15.50 4.41 -17.03
CA GLU A 191 -16.75 3.72 -16.68
C GLU A 191 -16.57 2.20 -16.75
N ASN A 192 -17.10 1.49 -15.77
CA ASN A 192 -16.93 0.04 -15.59
C ASN A 192 -15.45 -0.40 -15.63
N ALA A 193 -14.58 0.38 -14.97
CA ALA A 193 -13.16 0.07 -14.84
C ALA A 193 -12.96 -1.17 -13.95
N VAL A 194 -12.22 -2.16 -14.44
CA VAL A 194 -11.84 -3.35 -13.67
C VAL A 194 -10.53 -3.06 -12.96
N TYR A 195 -10.57 -3.03 -11.63
CA TYR A 195 -9.47 -2.66 -10.74
C TYR A 195 -8.97 -3.90 -9.99
N LEU A 196 -7.70 -4.24 -10.20
CA LEU A 196 -6.96 -5.28 -9.50
C LEU A 196 -6.07 -4.63 -8.43
N VAL A 197 -6.20 -5.10 -7.19
CA VAL A 197 -5.34 -4.76 -6.06
C VAL A 197 -4.64 -6.05 -5.61
N CYS A 198 -3.32 -6.06 -5.56
CA CYS A 198 -2.54 -7.14 -4.95
C CYS A 198 -1.72 -6.61 -3.78
N ASN A 199 -1.92 -7.18 -2.59
CA ASN A 199 -1.19 -6.88 -1.37
C ASN A 199 -0.11 -7.94 -1.11
N TYR A 200 1.06 -7.51 -0.62
CA TYR A 200 2.27 -8.33 -0.49
C TYR A 200 2.84 -8.26 0.92
N SER A 201 3.29 -9.38 1.47
CA SER A 201 3.97 -9.42 2.77
C SER A 201 5.14 -10.43 2.78
N PRO A 202 6.23 -10.15 3.52
CA PRO A 202 6.70 -8.84 3.95
C PRO A 202 6.74 -7.80 2.83
N LYS A 203 6.68 -6.51 3.16
CA LYS A 203 6.79 -5.41 2.20
C LYS A 203 8.09 -5.49 1.38
N GLY A 204 7.99 -5.31 0.05
CA GLY A 204 9.13 -5.07 -0.83
C GLY A 204 9.38 -3.59 -1.13
N ASN A 205 10.25 -3.32 -2.11
CA ASN A 205 10.62 -1.98 -2.58
C ASN A 205 11.15 -1.07 -1.47
N TRP A 206 12.07 -1.61 -0.67
CA TRP A 206 12.82 -0.81 0.29
C TRP A 206 13.80 0.11 -0.44
N ILE A 207 13.76 1.40 -0.12
CA ILE A 207 14.59 2.41 -0.78
C ILE A 207 16.06 2.12 -0.49
N GLY A 208 16.86 1.98 -1.55
CA GLY A 208 18.29 1.68 -1.43
C GLY A 208 18.63 0.19 -1.30
N GLU A 209 17.67 -0.72 -1.47
CA GLU A 209 17.87 -2.17 -1.44
C GLU A 209 17.64 -2.80 -2.82
N ALA A 210 18.40 -3.85 -3.14
CA ALA A 210 18.14 -4.68 -4.33
C ALA A 210 16.96 -5.64 -4.08
N PRO A 211 16.17 -6.01 -5.11
CA PRO A 211 14.99 -6.85 -4.91
C PRO A 211 15.31 -8.28 -4.45
N TYR A 212 16.50 -8.79 -4.79
CA TYR A 212 16.98 -10.12 -4.42
C TYR A 212 18.52 -10.11 -4.39
N ARG A 213 19.17 -11.20 -3.98
CA ARG A 213 20.63 -11.38 -4.08
C ARG A 213 20.99 -12.18 -5.32
N THR A 214 22.02 -11.77 -6.06
CA THR A 214 22.52 -12.52 -7.22
C THR A 214 23.32 -13.74 -6.79
N GLY A 215 23.04 -14.90 -7.38
CA GLY A 215 23.87 -16.09 -7.19
C GLY A 215 23.27 -17.33 -7.81
N GLN A 216 23.83 -18.51 -7.49
CA GLN A 216 23.23 -19.78 -7.89
C GLN A 216 21.84 -19.91 -7.24
N PRO A 217 20.79 -20.29 -7.98
CA PRO A 217 19.46 -20.49 -7.41
C PRO A 217 19.47 -21.32 -6.12
N CYS A 218 18.74 -20.82 -5.12
CA CYS A 218 18.63 -21.40 -3.78
C CYS A 218 19.92 -21.47 -2.93
N SER A 219 21.06 -20.92 -3.36
CA SER A 219 22.32 -21.00 -2.58
C SER A 219 22.34 -20.17 -1.28
N GLU A 220 21.39 -19.25 -1.11
CA GLU A 220 21.24 -18.38 0.07
C GLU A 220 19.80 -18.38 0.60
N CYS A 221 19.09 -19.51 0.51
CA CYS A 221 17.77 -19.62 1.10
C CYS A 221 17.79 -19.37 2.62
N PRO A 222 16.77 -18.67 3.19
CA PRO A 222 16.70 -18.46 4.63
C PRO A 222 16.64 -19.81 5.38
N PRO A 223 17.31 -19.96 6.54
CA PRO A 223 17.35 -21.24 7.26
C PRO A 223 15.98 -21.85 7.60
N SER A 224 14.93 -21.03 7.71
CA SER A 224 13.54 -21.46 7.92
C SER A 224 12.95 -22.33 6.80
N TYR A 225 13.60 -22.38 5.63
CA TYR A 225 13.20 -23.20 4.49
C TYR A 225 13.85 -24.60 4.48
N GLY A 226 14.76 -24.91 5.41
CA GLY A 226 15.35 -26.24 5.55
C GLY A 226 16.24 -26.70 4.38
N GLY A 227 16.60 -25.80 3.47
CA GLY A 227 17.39 -26.11 2.26
C GLY A 227 16.58 -26.60 1.06
N GLY A 228 15.23 -26.64 1.15
CA GLY A 228 14.40 -27.05 0.03
C GLY A 228 14.45 -26.06 -1.14
N CYS A 229 14.60 -26.58 -2.35
CA CYS A 229 14.65 -25.81 -3.59
C CYS A 229 13.75 -26.43 -4.66
N LYS A 230 12.86 -25.63 -5.25
CA LYS A 230 11.97 -26.07 -6.32
C LYS A 230 11.80 -24.96 -7.35
N ASN A 231 12.07 -25.23 -8.63
CA ASN A 231 11.95 -24.27 -9.72
C ASN A 231 12.67 -22.93 -9.44
N ASN A 232 13.91 -22.99 -8.92
CA ASN A 232 14.73 -21.85 -8.51
C ASN A 232 14.20 -21.02 -7.33
N LEU A 233 13.24 -21.55 -6.56
CA LEU A 233 12.66 -20.90 -5.38
C LEU A 233 12.97 -21.69 -4.11
N CYS A 234 13.27 -20.97 -3.02
CA CYS A 234 13.36 -21.51 -1.68
C CYS A 234 12.00 -22.03 -1.24
N TYR A 235 11.90 -23.35 -1.07
CA TYR A 235 10.65 -24.05 -0.80
C TYR A 235 10.74 -24.75 0.55
N ARG A 236 9.74 -24.56 1.40
CA ARG A 236 9.71 -25.21 2.71
C ARG A 236 9.07 -26.58 2.53
N GLU A 237 9.82 -27.65 2.77
CA GLU A 237 9.20 -28.97 2.93
C GLU A 237 8.32 -28.96 4.18
N GLU A 238 7.01 -29.08 3.98
CA GLU A 238 6.08 -29.40 5.05
C GLU A 238 6.23 -30.89 5.39
N THR A 239 6.61 -31.17 6.64
CA THR A 239 6.75 -32.53 7.14
C THR A 239 5.43 -33.31 6.98
N LEU A 240 5.44 -34.32 6.12
CA LEU A 240 4.30 -35.10 5.61
C LEU A 240 3.40 -35.74 6.69
N THR A 241 2.60 -34.92 7.38
CA THR A 241 1.68 -35.37 8.45
C THR A 241 0.31 -34.67 8.45
N SER A 242 0.04 -33.78 7.48
CA SER A 242 -1.32 -33.28 7.23
C SER A 242 -1.49 -32.78 5.79
N SER A 243 -1.57 -33.70 4.82
CA SER A 243 -2.05 -33.32 3.49
C SER A 243 -3.52 -32.90 3.59
N PRO A 244 -3.90 -31.67 3.19
CA PRO A 244 -5.29 -31.41 2.82
C PRO A 244 -5.62 -32.33 1.64
N LYS A 245 -6.73 -33.08 1.73
CA LYS A 245 -7.26 -33.75 0.53
C LYS A 245 -7.57 -32.68 -0.51
N PRO A 246 -7.43 -32.97 -1.82
CA PRO A 246 -7.95 -32.07 -2.85
C PRO A 246 -9.46 -31.91 -2.63
N GLU A 247 -9.91 -30.67 -2.40
CA GLU A 247 -11.33 -30.34 -2.41
C GLU A 247 -11.84 -30.50 -3.84
N THR A 248 -12.60 -31.57 -4.09
CA THR A 248 -13.36 -31.76 -5.33
C THR A 248 -14.63 -30.92 -5.29
N ASP A 249 -15.15 -30.56 -6.47
CA ASP A 249 -16.26 -29.61 -6.68
C ASP A 249 -17.65 -30.19 -6.30
N GLU A 250 -17.72 -31.01 -5.24
CA GLU A 250 -18.91 -31.68 -4.70
C GLU A 250 -19.18 -31.27 -3.24
N MET A 251 -19.18 -29.97 -2.96
CA MET A 251 -19.77 -29.38 -1.74
C MET A 251 -20.82 -28.31 -2.07
N ASN A 252 -21.50 -28.45 -3.21
CA ASN A 252 -22.69 -27.69 -3.58
C ASN A 252 -24.00 -28.49 -3.44
N GLU A 253 -24.01 -29.53 -2.61
CA GLU A 253 -25.24 -30.18 -2.16
C GLU A 253 -25.28 -30.20 -0.62
N VAL A 254 -26.36 -29.66 -0.06
CA VAL A 254 -26.62 -29.65 1.38
C VAL A 254 -27.63 -30.75 1.65
N GLU A 255 -27.28 -31.73 2.49
CA GLU A 255 -28.25 -32.72 2.97
C GLU A 255 -29.47 -31.99 3.57
N VAL A 256 -30.64 -32.25 3.00
CA VAL A 256 -31.90 -31.66 3.47
C VAL A 256 -32.26 -32.30 4.81
N ALA A 257 -32.23 -31.50 5.88
CA ALA A 257 -32.65 -31.95 7.20
C ALA A 257 -34.11 -32.46 7.19
N PRO A 258 -34.44 -33.53 7.96
CA PRO A 258 -35.77 -34.12 7.94
C PRO A 258 -36.90 -33.15 8.31
N VAL A 259 -38.02 -33.26 7.59
CA VAL A 259 -39.22 -32.43 7.76
C VAL A 259 -39.90 -32.71 9.12
N PRO A 260 -40.20 -31.70 9.95
CA PRO A 260 -41.12 -31.85 11.08
C PRO A 260 -42.56 -32.01 10.62
N VAL A 261 -43.25 -33.00 11.17
CA VAL A 261 -44.68 -33.32 10.93
C VAL A 261 -45.58 -32.17 11.48
N PRO A 262 -46.72 -31.84 10.84
CA PRO A 262 -47.50 -30.65 11.19
C PRO A 262 -48.49 -30.87 12.36
N GLU A 263 -48.75 -29.79 13.11
CA GLU A 263 -49.92 -29.65 13.99
C GLU A 263 -50.73 -28.37 13.66
N ASP A 264 -51.92 -28.27 14.26
CA ASP A 264 -53.14 -27.87 13.54
C ASP A 264 -53.48 -26.36 13.52
N LYS A 265 -54.18 -25.98 12.43
CA LYS A 265 -55.18 -24.89 12.22
C LYS A 265 -55.26 -23.70 13.21
N HIS A 266 -55.27 -22.49 12.65
CA HIS A 266 -56.52 -21.72 12.52
C HIS A 266 -56.48 -20.60 11.44
N VAL A 267 -57.66 -20.18 11.00
CA VAL A 267 -57.98 -19.27 9.87
C VAL A 267 -59.21 -18.45 10.32
N TRP A 268 -59.46 -17.18 9.99
CA TRP A 268 -59.07 -16.32 8.85
C TRP A 268 -58.80 -14.86 9.29
N ASP A 269 -58.25 -13.99 8.43
CA ASP A 269 -59.06 -12.96 7.70
C ASP A 269 -58.26 -12.09 6.68
N GLN A 270 -58.99 -11.32 5.86
CA GLN A 270 -58.60 -10.86 4.51
C GLN A 270 -57.97 -9.42 4.38
N PRO A 271 -57.57 -8.92 3.17
CA PRO A 271 -56.32 -8.17 2.99
C PRO A 271 -56.44 -6.62 2.94
N ARG A 272 -55.28 -5.93 2.99
CA ARG A 272 -55.12 -4.55 2.49
C ARG A 272 -53.80 -4.32 1.72
N VAL A 273 -53.93 -3.68 0.56
CA VAL A 273 -52.83 -3.22 -0.31
C VAL A 273 -52.53 -1.74 -0.04
N VAL A 274 -51.29 -1.36 0.31
CA VAL A 274 -50.81 0.04 0.15
C VAL A 274 -49.33 0.11 -0.27
N ARG A 275 -49.13 0.87 -1.35
CA ARG A 275 -47.96 1.46 -2.06
C ARG A 275 -46.55 1.55 -1.39
N PRO A 276 -45.48 1.62 -2.22
CA PRO A 276 -44.08 1.70 -1.78
C PRO A 276 -43.63 3.07 -1.26
N THR A 277 -42.60 3.08 -0.40
CA THR A 277 -41.94 4.30 0.11
C THR A 277 -40.48 4.40 -0.35
N LYS A 278 -40.00 5.65 -0.51
CA LYS A 278 -38.68 6.00 -1.09
C LYS A 278 -37.52 5.87 -0.08
N PRO A 279 -36.28 5.62 -0.53
CA PRO A 279 -35.10 5.60 0.34
C PRO A 279 -34.71 7.00 0.88
N LYS A 280 -34.16 7.04 2.10
CA LYS A 280 -33.68 8.27 2.77
C LYS A 280 -32.22 8.59 2.38
N LYS A 281 -31.87 9.87 2.30
CA LYS A 281 -30.49 10.35 2.10
C LYS A 281 -29.70 10.40 3.42
N ALA A 282 -28.38 10.20 3.34
CA ALA A 282 -27.43 10.42 4.43
C ALA A 282 -26.99 11.92 4.54
N PRO A 283 -26.54 12.39 5.72
CA PRO A 283 -26.20 13.80 5.95
C PRO A 283 -24.76 14.16 5.52
N ALA A 284 -24.53 15.46 5.28
CA ALA A 284 -23.23 16.01 4.86
C ALA A 284 -22.43 16.62 6.03
N VAL A 285 -21.10 16.45 6.01
CA VAL A 285 -20.18 17.04 7.01
C VAL A 285 -19.68 18.41 6.51
N SER A 286 -19.71 19.41 7.38
CA SER A 286 -19.23 20.78 7.11
C SER A 286 -17.74 20.93 7.45
N TYR A 287 -16.97 21.57 6.56
CA TYR A 287 -15.53 21.84 6.75
C TYR A 287 -15.31 23.33 7.03
N MET A 288 -14.69 23.67 8.16
CA MET A 288 -14.28 25.05 8.45
C MET A 288 -12.92 25.38 7.81
N THR A 289 -12.88 26.45 7.01
CA THR A 289 -11.67 26.97 6.35
C THR A 289 -10.96 28.00 7.23
N GLN A 290 -9.63 27.89 7.37
CA GLN A 290 -8.81 28.88 8.09
C GLN A 290 -7.82 29.60 7.17
N VAL A 291 -7.80 30.93 7.20
CA VAL A 291 -6.79 31.75 6.51
C VAL A 291 -5.48 31.73 7.30
N VAL A 292 -4.37 31.47 6.61
CA VAL A 292 -3.03 31.34 7.22
C VAL A 292 -1.99 32.19 6.49
N ARG A 293 -0.80 32.34 7.08
CA ARG A 293 0.36 32.99 6.46
C ARG A 293 1.31 31.94 5.88
N CYS A 294 2.17 32.35 4.93
CA CYS A 294 3.15 31.46 4.29
C CYS A 294 4.15 30.78 5.26
N ASP A 295 4.35 31.34 6.45
CA ASP A 295 5.21 30.83 7.51
C ASP A 295 4.47 29.98 8.55
N THR A 296 3.14 29.86 8.45
CA THR A 296 2.30 29.15 9.42
C THR A 296 2.57 27.64 9.37
N LYS A 297 2.98 27.08 10.51
CA LYS A 297 3.34 25.67 10.65
C LYS A 297 2.17 24.83 11.12
N MET A 298 2.14 23.55 10.73
CA MET A 298 1.04 22.66 11.10
C MET A 298 0.91 22.38 12.61
N LYS A 299 1.98 22.56 13.40
CA LYS A 299 1.93 22.48 14.87
C LYS A 299 1.36 23.75 15.53
N ASP A 300 1.41 24.89 14.83
CA ASP A 300 1.01 26.20 15.36
C ASP A 300 -0.50 26.46 15.16
N LYS A 301 -1.19 25.61 14.38
CA LYS A 301 -2.64 25.65 14.15
C LYS A 301 -3.32 24.32 14.50
N CYS A 302 -4.52 24.44 15.06
CA CYS A 302 -5.52 23.40 15.27
C CYS A 302 -5.07 22.11 15.99
N LYS A 303 -5.39 22.05 17.29
CA LYS A 303 -5.15 20.91 18.20
C LYS A 303 -6.32 19.89 18.24
N GLY A 304 -7.23 19.91 17.26
CA GLY A 304 -8.46 19.10 17.25
C GLY A 304 -8.90 18.68 15.84
N SER A 305 -9.97 17.87 15.76
CA SER A 305 -10.36 17.08 14.58
C SER A 305 -11.13 17.83 13.48
N THR A 306 -11.54 19.08 13.68
CA THR A 306 -12.49 19.81 12.81
C THR A 306 -11.84 20.84 11.88
N CYS A 307 -10.52 20.85 11.77
CA CYS A 307 -9.75 21.92 11.14
C CYS A 307 -8.71 21.36 10.15
N ASN A 308 -9.26 20.87 9.03
CA ASN A 308 -8.46 20.23 7.99
C ASN A 308 -8.28 21.14 6.76
N ARG A 309 -8.98 22.28 6.64
CA ARG A 309 -8.94 23.14 5.45
C ARG A 309 -8.27 24.48 5.71
N TYR A 310 -7.29 24.83 4.87
CA TYR A 310 -6.49 26.04 5.01
C TYR A 310 -6.47 26.85 3.70
N GLN A 311 -6.61 28.17 3.80
CA GLN A 311 -6.45 29.13 2.70
C GLN A 311 -5.06 29.76 2.78
N CYS A 312 -4.23 29.46 1.80
CA CYS A 312 -2.90 30.03 1.61
C CYS A 312 -2.96 31.27 0.71
N PRO A 313 -2.21 32.34 1.01
CA PRO A 313 -2.08 33.50 0.15
C PRO A 313 -1.09 33.24 -1.00
N ALA A 314 -1.11 34.13 -1.99
CA ALA A 314 -0.11 34.16 -3.05
C ALA A 314 1.31 34.46 -2.51
N GLY A 315 2.33 34.14 -3.29
CA GLY A 315 3.73 34.51 -3.01
C GLY A 315 4.46 33.60 -2.01
N CYS A 316 3.86 32.51 -1.54
CA CYS A 316 4.53 31.62 -0.58
C CYS A 316 5.76 30.86 -1.12
N LEU A 317 5.98 30.88 -2.44
CA LEU A 317 7.16 30.27 -3.09
C LEU A 317 8.48 30.97 -2.72
N SER A 318 8.49 32.30 -2.58
CA SER A 318 9.69 33.09 -2.22
C SER A 318 9.93 33.22 -0.71
N ASN A 319 8.99 32.74 0.12
CA ASN A 319 9.10 32.81 1.58
C ASN A 319 10.15 31.79 2.11
N GLN A 320 10.92 32.16 3.15
CA GLN A 320 12.00 31.31 3.68
C GLN A 320 11.56 30.26 4.73
N ALA A 321 10.26 30.08 4.96
CA ALA A 321 9.79 29.11 5.96
C ALA A 321 10.17 27.67 5.59
N LYS A 322 10.68 26.94 6.59
CA LYS A 322 11.23 25.59 6.41
C LYS A 322 10.12 24.58 6.11
N VAL A 323 10.46 23.61 5.28
CA VAL A 323 9.67 22.40 5.00
C VAL A 323 10.57 21.21 5.27
N PHE A 324 10.07 20.17 5.94
CA PHE A 324 10.80 18.93 6.19
C PHE A 324 9.99 17.75 5.67
N GLY A 325 10.57 16.91 4.82
CA GLY A 325 9.89 15.78 4.18
C GLY A 325 9.40 16.06 2.74
N THR A 326 8.74 15.06 2.14
CA THR A 326 8.40 15.08 0.70
C THR A 326 7.04 14.46 0.38
N LEU A 327 6.67 13.36 1.04
CA LEU A 327 5.33 12.78 1.01
C LEU A 327 4.60 13.04 2.34
N PHE A 328 5.28 12.75 3.44
CA PHE A 328 4.90 13.16 4.78
C PHE A 328 5.72 14.39 5.17
N PHE A 329 5.06 15.43 5.65
CA PHE A 329 5.70 16.67 6.10
C PHE A 329 5.72 16.74 7.62
N GLU A 330 6.84 17.16 8.21
CA GLU A 330 6.96 17.24 9.66
C GLU A 330 6.17 18.44 10.20
N SER A 331 5.55 18.33 11.38
CA SER A 331 4.56 19.31 11.87
C SER A 331 5.10 20.75 12.08
N SER A 332 6.40 20.97 12.15
CA SER A 332 7.01 22.32 12.15
C SER A 332 7.28 22.90 10.75
N SER A 333 6.89 22.18 9.69
CA SER A 333 6.89 22.66 8.30
C SER A 333 5.76 23.66 8.06
N SER A 334 5.99 24.63 7.18
CA SER A 334 4.94 25.50 6.64
C SER A 334 3.91 24.68 5.84
N ILE A 335 2.62 24.89 6.13
CA ILE A 335 1.51 24.23 5.42
C ILE A 335 1.53 24.62 3.93
N CYS A 336 1.62 25.93 3.65
CA CYS A 336 1.53 26.46 2.29
C CYS A 336 2.75 26.07 1.44
N ARG A 337 3.96 26.07 1.99
CA ARG A 337 5.15 25.64 1.25
C ARG A 337 5.21 24.12 1.07
N ALA A 338 4.70 23.34 2.01
CA ALA A 338 4.50 21.90 1.82
C ALA A 338 3.48 21.62 0.70
N ALA A 339 2.38 22.38 0.63
CA ALA A 339 1.38 22.26 -0.43
C ALA A 339 1.93 22.63 -1.82
N ILE A 340 2.81 23.64 -1.91
CA ILE A 340 3.52 23.98 -3.15
C ILE A 340 4.52 22.87 -3.51
N HIS A 341 5.38 22.46 -2.57
CA HIS A 341 6.35 21.36 -2.74
C HIS A 341 5.68 20.10 -3.30
N TYR A 342 4.53 19.70 -2.75
CA TYR A 342 3.78 18.53 -3.19
C TYR A 342 3.07 18.71 -4.56
N GLY A 343 2.92 19.94 -5.06
CA GLY A 343 2.24 20.23 -6.33
C GLY A 343 0.72 20.41 -6.22
N ILE A 344 0.22 20.75 -5.03
CA ILE A 344 -1.21 21.03 -4.78
C ILE A 344 -1.53 22.50 -5.06
N LEU A 345 -0.65 23.40 -4.64
CA LEU A 345 -0.73 24.84 -4.88
C LEU A 345 0.43 25.29 -5.77
N ASP A 346 0.27 26.43 -6.42
CA ASP A 346 1.33 27.15 -7.12
C ASP A 346 1.63 28.50 -6.42
N ALA A 347 2.32 29.40 -7.13
CA ALA A 347 2.67 30.72 -6.58
C ALA A 347 1.45 31.64 -6.31
N SER A 348 0.26 31.35 -6.85
CA SER A 348 -0.98 32.10 -6.60
C SER A 348 -1.65 31.77 -5.25
N GLY A 349 -1.22 30.69 -4.58
CA GLY A 349 -1.83 30.22 -3.34
C GLY A 349 -3.11 29.42 -3.59
N GLY A 350 -4.05 29.45 -2.65
CA GLY A 350 -5.33 28.72 -2.75
C GLY A 350 -5.68 27.87 -1.54
N LEU A 351 -6.69 27.01 -1.71
CA LEU A 351 -7.18 26.12 -0.67
C LEU A 351 -6.44 24.77 -0.67
N VAL A 352 -5.99 24.34 0.50
CA VAL A 352 -5.39 23.02 0.74
C VAL A 352 -6.10 22.32 1.90
N ASP A 353 -6.42 21.04 1.72
CA ASP A 353 -6.84 20.15 2.81
C ASP A 353 -5.59 19.47 3.41
N VAL A 354 -5.59 19.24 4.72
CA VAL A 354 -4.45 18.74 5.50
C VAL A 354 -4.91 17.67 6.47
N THR A 355 -4.23 16.52 6.46
CA THR A 355 -4.50 15.38 7.35
C THR A 355 -3.28 15.11 8.22
N ARG A 356 -3.45 15.06 9.55
CA ARG A 356 -2.38 14.65 10.48
C ARG A 356 -2.17 13.14 10.38
N ASN A 357 -0.93 12.66 10.23
CA ASN A 357 -0.62 11.25 9.95
C ASN A 357 0.26 10.59 11.04
N GLY A 358 0.00 10.91 12.32
CA GLY A 358 0.70 10.31 13.46
C GLY A 358 2.17 10.75 13.59
N LYS A 359 3.04 9.87 14.09
CA LYS A 359 4.50 10.08 14.14
C LYS A 359 5.18 9.27 13.04
N VAL A 360 6.12 9.87 12.33
CA VAL A 360 6.94 9.23 11.28
C VAL A 360 8.40 9.23 11.75
N PRO A 361 9.17 8.14 11.57
CA PRO A 361 10.50 7.98 12.17
C PRO A 361 11.55 8.94 11.60
N PHE A 362 11.46 9.29 10.31
CA PHE A 362 12.35 10.24 9.66
C PHE A 362 11.67 10.96 8.49
N PHE A 363 12.26 12.06 8.04
CA PHE A 363 11.80 12.87 6.93
C PHE A 363 12.94 13.03 5.91
N VAL A 364 12.65 12.83 4.63
CA VAL A 364 13.64 12.86 3.53
C VAL A 364 13.60 14.22 2.82
N ARG A 365 14.77 14.76 2.47
CA ARG A 365 14.94 15.99 1.68
C ARG A 365 14.62 15.72 0.21
N SER A 366 13.89 16.63 -0.43
CA SER A 366 13.76 16.68 -1.89
C SER A 366 13.46 18.11 -2.36
N ALA A 367 13.80 18.41 -3.61
CA ALA A 367 13.40 19.64 -4.27
C ALA A 367 12.27 19.34 -5.27
N ARG A 368 11.12 19.98 -5.10
CA ARG A 368 9.93 19.82 -5.97
C ARG A 368 9.21 21.16 -6.10
N ASN A 369 8.73 21.48 -7.31
CA ASN A 369 7.89 22.66 -7.58
C ASN A 369 8.48 23.98 -7.05
N GLY A 370 9.80 24.15 -7.18
CA GLY A 370 10.52 25.35 -6.72
C GLY A 370 10.69 25.49 -5.20
N VAL A 371 10.25 24.50 -4.41
CA VAL A 371 10.49 24.44 -2.96
C VAL A 371 11.47 23.31 -2.66
N GLU A 372 12.50 23.61 -1.86
CA GLU A 372 13.37 22.59 -1.27
C GLU A 372 12.93 22.26 0.16
N SER A 373 12.87 20.97 0.48
CA SER A 373 12.64 20.48 1.82
C SER A 373 13.92 19.97 2.50
N LEU A 374 13.88 19.83 3.81
CA LEU A 374 15.00 19.40 4.65
C LEU A 374 14.76 17.98 5.18
N SER A 375 15.85 17.25 5.43
CA SER A 375 15.78 15.96 6.11
C SER A 375 15.71 16.13 7.63
N LYS A 376 15.14 15.12 8.31
CA LYS A 376 15.11 15.04 9.78
C LYS A 376 15.08 13.59 10.23
N TYR A 377 16.20 13.11 10.77
CA TYR A 377 16.39 11.72 11.23
C TYR A 377 15.97 11.52 12.70
N LYS A 378 14.82 12.08 13.11
CA LYS A 378 14.27 11.91 14.46
C LYS A 378 12.75 11.75 14.37
N PRO A 379 12.13 10.79 15.09
CA PRO A 379 10.69 10.60 15.09
C PRO A 379 9.94 11.87 15.48
N SER A 380 9.03 12.33 14.62
CA SER A 380 8.23 13.52 14.87
C SER A 380 6.83 13.41 14.26
N SER A 381 5.90 14.23 14.72
CA SER A 381 4.53 14.22 14.20
C SER A 381 4.47 14.74 12.77
N SER A 382 3.68 14.10 11.91
CA SER A 382 3.60 14.39 10.49
C SER A 382 2.20 14.84 10.04
N PHE A 383 2.14 15.43 8.86
CA PHE A 383 0.92 15.69 8.11
C PHE A 383 1.13 15.40 6.62
N VAL A 384 0.02 15.21 5.91
CA VAL A 384 -0.05 15.19 4.45
C VAL A 384 -0.98 16.31 3.99
N VAL A 385 -0.77 16.77 2.76
CA VAL A 385 -1.54 17.81 2.08
C VAL A 385 -2.34 17.19 0.93
N SER A 386 -3.52 17.72 0.62
CA SER A 386 -4.35 17.27 -0.51
C SER A 386 -5.13 18.44 -1.14
N LYS A 387 -5.52 18.28 -2.42
CA LYS A 387 -6.37 19.26 -3.13
C LYS A 387 -7.78 19.25 -2.52
N VAL A 388 -8.33 20.44 -2.28
CA VAL A 388 -9.72 20.60 -1.86
C VAL A 388 -10.67 20.07 -2.93
N LYS A 389 -11.48 19.07 -2.57
CA LYS A 389 -12.62 18.65 -3.40
C LYS A 389 -13.67 19.76 -3.40
N ALA A 390 -13.79 20.47 -4.52
CA ALA A 390 -14.83 21.46 -4.71
C ALA A 390 -16.21 20.78 -4.73
N SER A 391 -16.98 20.98 -3.66
CA SER A 391 -18.42 20.73 -3.70
C SER A 391 -19.02 21.63 -4.77
N ARG A 392 -19.61 21.06 -5.82
CA ARG A 392 -20.35 21.82 -6.84
C ARG A 392 -21.51 22.54 -6.16
N GLY A 393 -21.29 23.79 -5.79
CA GLY A 393 -22.35 24.67 -5.31
C GLY A 393 -23.40 24.82 -6.40
N VAL A 394 -24.67 24.72 -6.00
CA VAL A 394 -25.80 24.95 -6.89
C VAL A 394 -25.71 26.40 -7.37
N GLN A 395 -25.27 26.62 -8.61
CA GLN A 395 -25.54 27.88 -9.28
C GLN A 395 -27.02 27.90 -9.61
N ASN A 396 -27.78 28.68 -8.83
CA ASN A 396 -29.14 29.06 -9.16
C ASN A 396 -29.11 29.81 -10.51
N LYS A 397 -29.49 29.13 -11.60
CA LYS A 397 -29.90 29.82 -12.81
C LYS A 397 -31.23 30.51 -12.50
N SER A 398 -31.18 31.82 -12.33
CA SER A 398 -32.38 32.65 -12.29
C SER A 398 -33.20 32.42 -13.57
N PRO A 399 -34.54 32.28 -13.50
CA PRO A 399 -35.36 32.27 -14.70
C PRO A 399 -35.21 33.62 -15.40
N ARG A 400 -34.99 33.59 -16.72
CA ARG A 400 -35.05 34.80 -17.55
C ARG A 400 -36.52 35.06 -17.86
N ALA A 401 -37.07 36.16 -17.35
CA ALA A 401 -38.37 36.65 -17.75
C ALA A 401 -38.27 37.36 -19.11
N THR A 402 -39.41 37.41 -19.81
CA THR A 402 -39.69 38.08 -21.11
C THR A 402 -38.80 37.64 -22.28
#